data_AF-A0ABD5HLU8-F1
#
_entry.id   AF-A0ABD5HLU8-F1
#
_cell.length_a   1.000
_cell.length_b   1.000
_cell.length_c   1.000
_cell.angle_alpha   90.00
_cell.angle_beta   90.00
_cell.angle_gamma   90.00
#
_symmetry.space_group_name_H-M   'P 1'
#
loop_
_entity.id
_entity.type
_entity.pdbx_description
1 polymer ?
#
loop_
_entity_poly.entity_id
_entity_poly.type
_entity_poly.pdbx_seq_one_letter_code
_entity_poly.pdbx_strand_id
1 'polypeptide(L)'
;MNINTIYRHPAELEAEAMLSREQAYPDDFTLADRTAERMTRARNGLAHVMTDLATQLDDEQAAIVYCWLSKVLAIVDIARIDAEGSA
;
A
#
# COMPACT_ATOMS: atom_id res chain seq x y z
N MET A 1 -26.99 10.17 23.18
CA MET A 1 -25.74 9.57 22.66
C MET A 1 -26.12 8.72 21.46
N ASN A 2 -25.90 9.22 20.25
CA ASN A 2 -26.35 8.55 19.02
C ASN A 2 -25.17 7.74 18.46
N ILE A 3 -25.06 6.48 18.89
CA ILE A 3 -23.96 5.57 18.55
C ILE A 3 -24.32 4.90 17.23
N ASN A 4 -24.16 5.62 16.12
CA ASN A 4 -23.91 4.97 14.85
C ASN A 4 -22.44 4.55 14.86
N THR A 5 -22.15 3.39 15.44
CA THR A 5 -20.92 2.67 15.10
C THR A 5 -21.02 2.38 13.61
N ILE A 6 -20.31 3.16 12.79
CA ILE A 6 -20.13 2.86 11.37
C ILE A 6 -19.48 1.47 11.35
N TYR A 7 -20.23 0.46 10.89
CA TYR A 7 -19.66 -0.87 10.71
C TYR A 7 -18.54 -0.76 9.67
N ARG A 8 -17.31 -1.10 10.07
CA ARG A 8 -16.15 -1.16 9.20
C ARG A 8 -15.83 -2.62 8.93
N HIS A 9 -15.63 -2.96 7.67
CA HIS A 9 -15.30 -4.33 7.29
C HIS A 9 -13.93 -4.71 7.88
N PRO A 10 -13.71 -5.94 8.37
CA PRO A 10 -12.42 -6.33 8.94
C PRO A 10 -11.22 -6.09 7.99
N ALA A 11 -11.38 -6.36 6.69
CA ALA A 11 -10.34 -6.09 5.69
C ALA A 11 -10.03 -4.59 5.51
N GLU A 12 -10.99 -3.70 5.80
CA GLU A 12 -10.74 -2.26 5.80
C GLU A 12 -9.84 -1.87 6.98
N LEU A 13 -10.07 -2.46 8.15
CA LEU A 13 -9.24 -2.24 9.34
C LEU A 13 -7.83 -2.80 9.15
N GLU A 14 -7.68 -3.96 8.51
CA GLU A 14 -6.39 -4.54 8.16
C GLU A 14 -5.62 -3.67 7.17
N ALA A 15 -6.27 -3.24 6.09
CA ALA A 15 -5.66 -2.35 5.11
C ALA A 15 -5.26 -1.01 5.76
N GLU A 16 -6.07 -0.46 6.65
CA GLU A 16 -5.73 0.76 7.37
C GLU A 16 -4.55 0.55 8.32
N ALA A 17 -4.53 -0.53 9.10
CA ALA A 17 -3.42 -0.84 9.98
C ALA A 17 -2.09 -1.01 9.23
N MET A 18 -2.13 -1.61 8.04
CA MET A 18 -0.93 -1.82 7.21
C MET A 18 -0.49 -0.55 6.47
N LEU A 19 -1.45 0.22 5.93
CA LEU A 19 -1.17 1.26 4.95
C LEU A 19 -1.31 2.66 5.50
N SER A 20 -1.92 2.88 6.67
CA SER A 20 -1.96 4.22 7.27
C SER A 20 -0.70 4.53 8.03
N ARG A 21 -0.47 5.82 8.23
CA ARG A 21 0.55 6.34 9.13
C ARG A 21 -0.16 7.00 10.30
N GLU A 22 0.00 6.45 11.50
CA GLU A 22 -0.64 6.99 12.71
C GLU A 22 -0.01 8.32 13.15
N GLN A 23 1.30 8.44 12.97
CA GLN A 23 2.07 9.60 13.40
C GLN A 23 2.17 10.64 12.29
N ALA A 24 2.22 11.92 12.67
CA ALA A 24 2.57 12.97 11.73
C ALA A 24 3.94 12.70 11.08
N TYR A 25 4.18 13.34 9.94
CA TYR A 25 5.53 13.38 9.40
C TYR A 25 6.42 14.21 10.32
N PRO A 26 7.67 13.79 10.56
CA PRO A 26 8.69 14.63 11.18
C PRO A 26 8.81 15.99 10.48
N ASP A 27 9.14 17.03 11.25
CA ASP A 27 9.24 18.40 10.73
C ASP A 27 10.36 18.56 9.70
N ASP A 28 11.38 17.71 9.75
CA ASP A 28 12.54 17.69 8.86
C ASP A 28 12.31 16.89 7.58
N PHE A 29 11.18 16.19 7.44
CA PHE A 29 10.89 15.45 6.21
C PHE A 29 10.60 16.37 5.03
N THR A 30 11.38 16.18 3.97
CA THR A 30 11.18 16.83 2.69
C THR A 30 9.93 16.28 1.98
N LEU A 31 9.56 16.88 0.85
CA LEU A 31 8.52 16.28 -0.02
C LEU A 31 8.98 14.92 -0.57
N ALA A 32 10.27 14.79 -0.89
CA ALA A 32 10.87 13.57 -1.40
C ALA A 32 10.75 12.43 -0.37
N ASP A 33 11.12 12.68 0.89
CA ASP A 33 11.02 11.67 1.96
C ASP A 33 9.59 11.18 2.17
N ARG A 34 8.64 12.11 2.24
CA ARG A 34 7.22 11.76 2.38
C ARG A 34 6.70 11.00 1.16
N THR A 35 7.29 11.19 -0.01
CA THR A 35 6.91 10.47 -1.23
C THR A 35 7.47 9.06 -1.20
N ALA A 36 8.75 8.89 -0.86
CA ALA A 36 9.39 7.60 -0.68
C ALA A 36 8.69 6.74 0.39
N GLU A 37 8.30 7.35 1.51
CA GLU A 37 7.56 6.68 2.58
C GLU A 37 6.18 6.20 2.12
N ARG A 38 5.40 7.04 1.42
CA ARG A 38 4.10 6.65 0.85
C ARG A 38 4.24 5.51 -0.16
N MET A 39 5.25 5.60 -1.03
CA MET A 39 5.52 4.55 -2.02
C MET A 39 5.94 3.24 -1.35
N THR A 40 6.68 3.31 -0.22
CA THR A 40 7.01 2.12 0.57
C THR A 40 5.76 1.46 1.14
N ARG A 41 4.80 2.23 1.67
CA ARG A 41 3.52 1.67 2.15
C ARG A 41 2.71 1.07 0.99
N ALA A 42 2.61 1.76 -0.15
CA ALA A 42 1.95 1.23 -1.34
C ALA A 42 2.59 -0.09 -1.82
N ARG A 43 3.93 -0.15 -1.82
CA ARG A 43 4.70 -1.36 -2.14
C ARG A 43 4.35 -2.52 -1.21
N ASN A 44 4.28 -2.27 0.10
CA ASN A 44 3.92 -3.29 1.08
C ASN A 44 2.48 -3.79 0.89
N GLY A 45 1.53 -2.89 0.60
CA GLY A 45 0.15 -3.27 0.29
C GLY A 45 0.05 -4.13 -0.96
N LEU A 46 0.75 -3.75 -2.04
CA LEU A 46 0.80 -4.55 -3.26
C LEU A 46 1.41 -5.94 -3.01
N ALA A 47 2.49 -6.01 -2.22
CA ALA A 47 3.09 -7.28 -1.85
C ALA A 47 2.09 -8.19 -1.12
N HIS A 48 1.38 -7.66 -0.11
CA HIS A 48 0.35 -8.40 0.62
C HIS A 48 -0.77 -8.91 -0.30
N VAL A 49 -1.28 -8.07 -1.22
CA VAL A 49 -2.30 -8.51 -2.17
C VAL A 49 -1.76 -9.63 -3.07
N MET A 50 -0.52 -9.51 -3.55
CA MET A 50 0.10 -10.49 -4.45
C MET A 50 0.45 -11.82 -3.76
N THR A 51 0.76 -11.83 -2.46
CA THR A 51 1.19 -13.03 -1.74
C THR A 51 0.09 -13.70 -0.95
N ASP A 52 -0.87 -12.94 -0.43
CA ASP A 52 -1.82 -13.44 0.58
C ASP A 52 -3.26 -13.46 0.05
N LEU A 53 -3.66 -12.45 -0.74
CA LEU A 53 -5.02 -12.34 -1.27
C LEU A 53 -5.15 -13.03 -2.63
N ALA A 54 -4.15 -12.87 -3.51
CA ALA A 54 -4.17 -13.49 -4.83
C ALA A 54 -4.18 -15.03 -4.76
N THR A 55 -3.65 -15.62 -3.69
CA THR A 55 -3.67 -17.08 -3.47
C THR A 55 -5.07 -17.62 -3.11
N GLN A 56 -6.04 -16.74 -2.87
CA GLN A 56 -7.43 -17.10 -2.61
C GLN A 56 -8.30 -17.09 -3.89
N LEU A 57 -7.73 -16.62 -4.99
CA LEU A 57 -8.36 -16.64 -6.32
C LEU A 57 -8.11 -18.00 -7.00
N ASP A 58 -8.88 -18.32 -8.04
CA ASP A 58 -8.54 -19.43 -8.92
C ASP A 58 -7.27 -19.13 -9.74
N ASP A 59 -6.64 -20.16 -10.30
CA ASP A 59 -5.34 -20.06 -10.96
C ASP A 59 -5.30 -19.05 -12.11
N GLU A 60 -6.37 -18.95 -12.91
CA GLU A 60 -6.43 -18.02 -14.03
C GLU A 60 -6.60 -16.58 -13.54
N GLN A 61 -7.50 -16.35 -12.60
CA GLN A 61 -7.68 -15.05 -11.96
C GLN A 61 -6.42 -14.58 -11.23
N ALA A 62 -5.77 -15.46 -10.48
CA ALA A 62 -4.53 -15.19 -9.77
C ALA A 62 -3.43 -14.77 -10.74
N ALA A 63 -3.27 -15.47 -11.87
CA ALA A 63 -2.29 -15.12 -12.90
C ALA A 63 -2.55 -13.74 -13.52
N ILE A 64 -3.82 -13.41 -13.81
CA ILE A 64 -4.21 -12.11 -14.36
C ILE A 64 -3.90 -10.99 -13.35
N VAL A 65 -4.35 -11.15 -12.10
CA VAL A 65 -4.11 -10.16 -11.03
C VAL A 65 -2.62 -9.98 -10.80
N TYR A 66 -1.85 -11.07 -10.71
CA TYR A 66 -0.40 -11.02 -10.53
C TYR A 66 0.29 -10.26 -11.67
N CYS A 67 -0.09 -10.51 -12.93
CA CYS A 67 0.47 -9.80 -14.09
C CYS A 67 0.29 -8.28 -13.96
N TRP A 68 -0.92 -7.82 -13.61
CA TRP A 68 -1.19 -6.40 -13.44
C TRP A 68 -0.44 -5.81 -12.24
N LEU A 69 -0.54 -6.44 -11.07
CA LEU A 69 0.06 -5.92 -9.84
C LEU A 69 1.59 -5.91 -9.92
N SER A 70 2.22 -6.86 -10.62
CA SER A 70 3.66 -6.84 -10.85
C SER A 70 4.13 -5.59 -11.63
N LYS A 71 3.33 -5.11 -12.59
CA LYS A 71 3.63 -3.89 -13.35
C LYS A 71 3.40 -2.64 -12.52
N VAL A 72 2.34 -2.61 -11.72
CA VAL A 72 2.09 -1.51 -10.78
C VAL A 72 3.22 -1.42 -9.74
N LEU A 73 3.64 -2.56 -9.18
CA LEU A 73 4.75 -2.64 -8.23
C LEU A 73 6.05 -2.08 -8.81
N ALA A 74 6.38 -2.39 -10.07
CA ALA A 74 7.54 -1.83 -10.73
C ALA A 74 7.48 -0.30 -10.85
N ILE A 75 6.30 0.28 -11.14
CA ILE A 75 6.12 1.74 -11.20
C ILE A 75 6.31 2.35 -9.80
N VAL A 76 5.74 1.74 -8.77
CA VAL A 76 5.90 2.18 -7.38
C VAL A 76 7.36 2.15 -6.94
N ASP A 77 8.08 1.08 -7.28
CA ASP A 77 9.51 0.94 -6.96
C ASP A 77 10.36 2.01 -7.66
N ILE A 78 10.11 2.29 -8.94
CA ILE A 78 10.81 3.37 -9.67
C ILE A 78 10.50 4.73 -9.05
N ALA A 79 9.23 5.05 -8.80
CA ALA A 79 8.84 6.33 -8.22
C ALA A 79 9.43 6.53 -6.81
N ARG A 80 9.58 5.45 -6.04
CA ARG A 80 10.25 5.46 -4.73
C ARG A 80 11.74 5.80 -4.89
N ILE A 81 12.42 5.14 -5.82
CA ILE A 81 13.85 5.38 -6.10
C ILE A 81 14.07 6.82 -6.58
N ASP A 82 13.21 7.34 -7.47
CA ASP A 82 13.28 8.71 -7.96
C ASP A 82 13.12 9.72 -6.82
N ALA A 83 12.19 9.45 -5.88
CA ALA A 83 12.01 10.27 -4.69
C ALA A 83 13.24 10.21 -3.77
N GLU A 84 13.77 9.02 -3.49
CA GLU A 84 14.97 8.85 -2.66
C GLU A 84 16.21 9.53 -3.27
N GLY A 85 16.35 9.52 -4.60
CA GLY A 85 17.42 10.21 -5.31
C GLY A 85 17.27 11.74 -5.40
N SER A 86 16.09 12.27 -5.03
CA SER A 86 15.76 13.70 -5.05
C SER A 86 15.82 14.35 -3.66
N ALA A 87 16.10 13.58 -2.61
CA ALA A 87 16.15 14.02 -1.22
C ALA A 87 17.46 14.76 -0.87
#